data_AF-A0A8T0I093-F1
#
_entry.id   AF-A0A8T0I093-F1
#
_cell.length_a   1.000
_cell.length_b   1.000
_cell.length_c   1.000
_cell.angle_alpha   90.00
_cell.angle_beta   90.00
_cell.angle_gamma   90.00
#
_symmetry.space_group_name_H-M   'P 1'
#
loop_
_entity.id
_entity.type
_entity.pdbx_description
1 polymer ?
#
loop_
_entity_poly.entity_id
_entity_poly.type
_entity_poly.pdbx_seq_one_letter_code
_entity_poly.pdbx_strand_id
1 'polypeptide(L)'
;MAPKKEKKKSVVEEEEEEEEEVPPPPPPPPPPPPPPPGPGFYSVWAEPPDVLGMTYDPTLHLIMAQLREQHEAAPFLPHVTIMGSHWSEFEVAESNLKALCASTLPFTLKVNRVESGETYFQCVYLLMDKSDEVVNAHVQALTCFNQLKEDSNLEEIREKYMPHMSLMYCHMTDEELDLAKAKVEAEHGKELLGREYFITQLSLWLTDVNDESCLSWKKVAELPLKEFEKPKWAQGQEKPPPPPEPEPEPQDEGEEEEK
;
A
#
# COMPACT_ATOMS: atom_id res chain seq x y z
N MET A 1 10.47 -76.44 67.25
CA MET A 1 11.59 -75.57 67.67
C MET A 1 12.69 -75.68 66.63
N ALA A 2 12.89 -74.64 65.83
CA ALA A 2 14.01 -74.49 64.89
C ALA A 2 14.24 -72.99 64.64
N PRO A 3 15.48 -72.53 64.42
CA PRO A 3 15.92 -71.21 64.88
C PRO A 3 15.77 -70.09 63.83
N LYS A 4 15.57 -68.87 64.35
CA LYS A 4 15.56 -67.60 63.61
C LYS A 4 16.93 -67.36 62.96
N LYS A 5 16.97 -67.14 61.64
CA LYS A 5 18.14 -66.64 60.93
C LYS A 5 18.08 -65.12 60.84
N GLU A 6 19.16 -64.48 61.29
CA GLU A 6 19.38 -63.05 61.28
C GLU A 6 19.54 -62.50 59.84
N LYS A 7 18.90 -61.36 59.59
CA LYS A 7 18.96 -60.59 58.34
C LYS A 7 20.30 -59.86 58.28
N LYS A 8 21.12 -60.15 57.26
CA LYS A 8 22.17 -59.23 56.80
C LYS A 8 21.52 -58.17 55.91
N LYS A 9 21.64 -56.91 56.33
CA LYS A 9 21.24 -55.71 55.59
C LYS A 9 22.40 -55.34 54.68
N SER A 10 22.26 -55.50 53.38
CA SER A 10 23.17 -54.97 52.37
C SER A 10 22.85 -53.48 52.17
N VAL A 11 23.84 -52.63 52.43
CA VAL A 11 23.81 -51.21 52.07
C VAL A 11 24.13 -51.16 50.58
N VAL A 12 23.21 -50.62 49.79
CA VAL A 12 23.43 -50.22 48.41
C VAL A 12 23.71 -48.72 48.49
N GLU A 13 24.93 -48.32 48.15
CA GLU A 13 25.26 -46.92 47.87
C GLU A 13 24.72 -46.64 46.46
N GLU A 14 23.70 -45.80 46.37
CA GLU A 14 23.26 -45.19 45.11
C GLU A 14 24.16 -43.97 44.89
N GLU A 15 25.07 -44.07 43.92
CA GLU A 15 25.75 -42.92 43.35
C GLU A 15 24.75 -42.23 42.41
N GLU A 16 24.25 -41.05 42.81
CA GLU A 16 23.53 -40.15 41.92
C GLU A 16 24.54 -39.54 40.94
N GLU A 17 24.59 -40.06 39.72
CA GLU A 17 25.24 -39.38 38.59
C GLU A 17 24.36 -38.17 38.21
N GLU A 18 24.80 -36.96 38.56
CA GLU A 18 24.29 -35.73 37.97
C GLU A 18 24.60 -35.76 36.46
N GLU A 19 23.60 -36.07 35.64
CA GLU A 19 23.65 -35.82 34.20
C GLU A 19 23.76 -34.30 33.99
N GLU A 20 24.95 -33.80 33.66
CA GLU A 20 25.12 -32.44 33.13
C GLU A 20 24.27 -32.32 31.86
N GLU A 21 23.13 -31.62 31.95
CA GLU A 21 22.33 -31.23 30.79
C GLU A 21 23.21 -30.39 29.84
N VAL A 22 23.68 -31.02 28.77
CA VAL A 22 24.40 -30.34 27.70
C VAL A 22 23.43 -29.34 27.07
N PRO A 23 23.75 -28.03 27.05
CA PRO A 23 22.85 -27.03 26.49
C PRO A 23 22.58 -27.34 25.02
N PRO A 24 21.34 -27.10 24.53
CA PRO A 24 20.99 -27.37 23.15
C PRO A 24 21.90 -26.58 22.22
N PRO A 25 22.28 -27.15 21.06
CA PRO A 25 23.09 -26.44 20.09
C PRO A 25 22.38 -25.15 19.65
N PRO A 26 23.14 -24.07 19.35
CA PRO A 26 22.56 -22.84 18.88
C PRO A 26 21.75 -23.09 17.60
N PRO A 27 20.66 -22.34 17.38
CA PRO A 27 19.89 -22.45 16.15
C PRO A 27 20.80 -22.19 14.94
N PRO A 28 20.54 -22.87 13.81
CA PRO A 28 21.28 -22.59 12.58
C PRO A 28 21.14 -21.11 12.20
N PRO A 29 22.15 -20.51 11.57
CA PRO A 29 22.04 -19.15 11.08
C PRO A 29 20.85 -19.04 10.12
N PRO A 30 20.17 -17.88 10.08
CA PRO A 30 19.10 -17.67 9.11
C PRO A 30 19.65 -17.88 7.69
N PRO A 31 18.83 -18.41 6.77
CA PRO A 31 19.23 -18.52 5.38
C PRO A 31 19.62 -17.13 4.84
N PRO A 32 20.57 -17.05 3.89
CA PRO A 32 20.87 -15.78 3.24
C PRO A 32 19.60 -15.21 2.61
N PRO A 33 19.45 -13.87 2.55
CA PRO A 33 18.33 -13.27 1.86
C PRO A 33 18.28 -13.77 0.41
N PRO A 34 17.07 -13.92 -0.17
CA PRO A 34 16.95 -14.26 -1.58
C PRO A 34 17.72 -13.23 -2.43
N PRO A 35 18.25 -13.64 -3.60
CA PRO A 35 18.89 -12.70 -4.51
C PRO A 35 17.88 -11.60 -4.91
N PRO A 36 18.35 -10.37 -5.18
CA PRO A 36 17.49 -9.32 -5.68
C PRO A 36 16.77 -9.78 -6.96
N PRO A 37 15.55 -9.28 -7.23
CA PRO A 37 14.88 -9.51 -8.49
C PRO A 37 15.74 -9.10 -9.69
N GLY A 38 15.55 -9.76 -10.83
CA GLY A 38 16.16 -9.33 -12.09
C GLY A 38 15.46 -8.10 -12.70
N PRO A 39 15.92 -7.62 -13.86
CA PRO A 39 15.21 -6.59 -14.62
C PRO A 39 13.81 -7.05 -15.04
N GLY A 40 12.91 -6.10 -15.19
CA GLY A 40 11.56 -6.37 -15.66
C GLY A 40 10.65 -5.15 -15.61
N PHE A 41 9.36 -5.40 -15.79
CA PHE A 41 8.34 -4.37 -15.69
C PHE A 41 7.90 -4.17 -14.24
N TYR A 42 8.10 -2.95 -13.75
CA TYR A 42 7.77 -2.55 -12.40
C TYR A 42 6.53 -1.65 -12.37
N SER A 43 5.70 -1.85 -11.34
CA SER A 43 4.58 -0.98 -11.00
C SER A 43 4.74 -0.49 -9.56
N VAL A 44 4.26 0.73 -9.28
CA VAL A 44 4.21 1.29 -7.94
C VAL A 44 2.75 1.35 -7.50
N TRP A 45 2.46 0.74 -6.36
CA TRP A 45 1.11 0.57 -5.84
C TRP A 45 0.94 1.27 -4.49
N ALA A 46 -0.25 1.83 -4.30
CA ALA A 46 -0.77 2.22 -3.00
C ALA A 46 -1.74 1.13 -2.53
N GLU A 47 -1.38 0.44 -1.45
CA GLU A 47 -2.19 -0.64 -0.86
C GLU A 47 -2.92 -0.11 0.38
N PRO A 48 -4.19 -0.48 0.61
CA PRO A 48 -4.87 -0.21 1.87
C PRO A 48 -4.03 -0.68 3.06
N PRO A 49 -3.93 0.11 4.15
CA PRO A 49 -3.12 -0.27 5.29
C PRO A 49 -3.69 -1.51 6.00
N ASP A 50 -2.82 -2.25 6.68
CA ASP A 50 -3.22 -3.34 7.56
C ASP A 50 -4.15 -2.82 8.66
N VAL A 51 -5.31 -3.45 8.81
CA VAL A 51 -6.28 -3.14 9.86
C VAL A 51 -6.27 -4.28 10.88
N LEU A 52 -5.87 -4.00 12.13
CA LEU A 52 -5.93 -4.96 13.24
C LEU A 52 -5.12 -6.26 13.01
N GLY A 53 -3.99 -6.17 12.31
CA GLY A 53 -3.16 -7.33 11.96
C GLY A 53 -3.76 -8.22 10.87
N MET A 54 -4.88 -7.81 10.26
CA MET A 54 -5.31 -8.33 8.98
C MET A 54 -4.65 -7.52 7.87
N THR A 55 -4.10 -8.22 6.89
CA THR A 55 -3.34 -7.62 5.79
C THR A 55 -4.18 -6.68 4.92
N TYR A 56 -5.52 -6.75 5.02
CA TYR A 56 -6.44 -5.93 4.22
C TYR A 56 -7.75 -5.61 4.96
N ASP A 57 -8.46 -4.61 4.47
CA ASP A 57 -9.84 -4.30 4.82
C ASP A 57 -10.74 -5.56 4.64
N PRO A 58 -11.45 -6.02 5.69
CA PRO A 58 -12.25 -7.25 5.64
C PRO A 58 -13.39 -7.21 4.63
N THR A 59 -14.00 -6.03 4.42
CA THR A 59 -15.09 -5.86 3.45
C THR A 59 -14.53 -6.03 2.03
N LEU A 60 -13.41 -5.36 1.70
CA LEU A 60 -12.74 -5.52 0.41
C LEU A 60 -12.36 -6.97 0.17
N HIS A 61 -11.75 -7.61 1.18
CA HIS A 61 -11.34 -9.00 1.08
C HIS A 61 -12.52 -9.93 0.77
N LEU A 62 -13.64 -9.76 1.47
CA LEU A 62 -14.86 -10.54 1.24
C LEU A 62 -15.40 -10.34 -0.19
N ILE A 63 -15.55 -9.10 -0.63
CA ILE A 63 -16.08 -8.78 -1.96
C ILE A 63 -15.20 -9.40 -3.05
N MET A 64 -13.89 -9.19 -2.97
CA MET A 64 -12.93 -9.72 -3.95
C MET A 64 -12.91 -11.25 -3.95
N ALA A 65 -13.05 -11.91 -2.78
CA ALA A 65 -13.12 -13.37 -2.70
C ALA A 65 -14.40 -13.92 -3.34
N GLN A 66 -15.56 -13.30 -3.08
CA GLN A 66 -16.84 -13.70 -3.65
C GLN A 66 -16.88 -13.52 -5.17
N LEU A 67 -16.43 -12.37 -5.68
CA LEU A 67 -16.35 -12.13 -7.12
C LEU A 67 -15.43 -13.14 -7.81
N ARG A 68 -14.30 -13.44 -7.17
CA ARG A 68 -13.34 -14.43 -7.68
C ARG A 68 -13.91 -15.83 -7.76
N GLU A 69 -14.59 -16.28 -6.69
CA GLU A 69 -15.24 -17.59 -6.68
C GLU A 69 -16.36 -17.67 -7.73
N GLN A 70 -17.15 -16.60 -7.87
CA GLN A 70 -18.28 -16.57 -8.79
C GLN A 70 -17.86 -16.55 -10.27
N HIS A 71 -16.72 -15.93 -10.59
CA HIS A 71 -16.30 -15.66 -11.98
C HIS A 71 -14.96 -16.30 -12.37
N GLU A 72 -14.40 -17.17 -11.52
CA GLU A 72 -13.08 -17.80 -11.71
C GLU A 72 -11.97 -16.77 -12.00
N ALA A 73 -12.06 -15.60 -11.36
CA ALA A 73 -11.19 -14.46 -11.64
C ALA A 73 -9.76 -14.67 -11.12
N ALA A 74 -8.81 -13.89 -11.65
CA ALA A 74 -7.43 -13.96 -11.21
C ALA A 74 -7.26 -13.51 -9.74
N PRO A 75 -6.36 -14.15 -8.97
CA PRO A 75 -6.06 -13.73 -7.62
C PRO A 75 -5.08 -12.56 -7.57
N PHE A 76 -5.49 -11.46 -6.94
CA PHE A 76 -4.61 -10.32 -6.64
C PHE A 76 -5.00 -9.63 -5.33
N LEU A 77 -4.14 -8.72 -4.88
CA LEU A 77 -4.32 -7.91 -3.67
C LEU A 77 -4.96 -6.55 -4.01
N PRO A 78 -5.78 -5.97 -3.12
CA PRO A 78 -6.35 -4.65 -3.35
C PRO A 78 -5.25 -3.58 -3.43
N HIS A 79 -5.24 -2.82 -4.51
CA HIS A 79 -4.28 -1.74 -4.72
C HIS A 79 -4.84 -0.66 -5.66
N VAL A 80 -4.29 0.55 -5.54
CA VAL A 80 -4.39 1.60 -6.57
C VAL A 80 -3.04 1.74 -7.23
N THR A 81 -3.00 1.58 -8.54
CA THR A 81 -1.76 1.77 -9.31
C THR A 81 -1.42 3.26 -9.39
N ILE A 82 -0.31 3.64 -8.74
CA ILE A 82 0.24 5.00 -8.81
C ILE A 82 1.07 5.16 -10.08
N MET A 83 1.80 4.12 -10.51
CA MET A 83 2.50 4.09 -11.79
C MET A 83 2.59 2.64 -12.27
N GLY A 84 2.33 2.39 -13.55
CA GLY A 84 2.24 1.05 -14.11
C GLY A 84 3.35 0.74 -15.11
N SER A 85 3.78 -0.52 -15.12
CA SER A 85 4.51 -1.18 -16.23
C SER A 85 5.73 -0.42 -16.78
N HIS A 86 6.67 -0.07 -15.91
CA HIS A 86 7.95 0.53 -16.25
C HIS A 86 9.07 -0.51 -16.38
N TRP A 87 9.70 -0.64 -17.55
CA TRP A 87 10.90 -1.48 -17.65
C TRP A 87 12.08 -0.85 -16.90
N SER A 88 12.71 -1.59 -15.99
CA SER A 88 13.91 -1.13 -15.26
C SER A 88 14.77 -2.29 -14.76
N GLU A 89 16.00 -1.97 -14.37
CA GLU A 89 16.78 -2.84 -13.47
C GLU A 89 16.24 -2.68 -12.04
N PHE A 90 16.33 -3.74 -11.22
CA PHE A 90 15.78 -3.72 -9.87
C PHE A 90 16.36 -2.59 -9.01
N GLU A 91 17.68 -2.41 -9.01
CA GLU A 91 18.36 -1.41 -8.19
C GLU A 91 17.94 0.01 -8.58
N VAL A 92 17.65 0.24 -9.86
CA VAL A 92 17.17 1.53 -10.36
C VAL A 92 15.73 1.76 -9.92
N ALA A 93 14.85 0.76 -10.10
CA ALA A 93 13.46 0.84 -9.66
C ALA A 93 13.35 1.04 -8.13
N GLU A 94 14.16 0.34 -7.36
CA GLU A 94 14.23 0.48 -5.91
C GLU A 94 14.75 1.87 -5.50
N SER A 95 15.79 2.38 -6.15
CA SER A 95 16.29 3.74 -5.91
C SER A 95 15.24 4.80 -6.23
N ASN A 96 14.49 4.63 -7.32
CA ASN A 96 13.42 5.54 -7.72
C ASN A 96 12.25 5.49 -6.73
N LEU A 97 11.88 4.29 -6.23
CA LEU A 97 10.89 4.15 -5.16
C LEU A 97 11.33 4.88 -3.88
N LYS A 98 12.61 4.75 -3.48
CA LYS A 98 13.18 5.47 -2.32
C LYS A 98 13.04 6.99 -2.49
N ALA A 99 13.41 7.51 -3.65
CA ALA A 99 13.29 8.94 -3.96
C ALA A 99 11.82 9.40 -3.93
N LEU A 100 10.92 8.62 -4.53
CA LEU A 100 9.48 8.88 -4.53
C LEU A 100 8.97 8.97 -3.08
N CYS A 101 9.15 7.91 -2.29
CA CYS A 101 8.64 7.85 -0.92
C CYS A 101 9.20 8.96 -0.03
N ALA A 102 10.47 9.37 -0.21
CA ALA A 102 11.08 10.48 0.51
C ALA A 102 10.51 11.87 0.13
N SER A 103 9.84 11.97 -1.03
CA SER A 103 9.27 13.21 -1.56
C SER A 103 7.74 13.29 -1.48
N THR A 104 7.07 12.16 -1.25
CA THR A 104 5.61 12.03 -1.17
C THR A 104 5.14 12.01 0.29
N LEU A 105 4.18 12.88 0.63
CA LEU A 105 3.50 12.85 1.92
C LEU A 105 2.42 11.75 1.93
N PRO A 106 2.07 11.21 3.11
CA PRO A 106 0.87 10.39 3.27
C PRO A 106 -0.37 11.07 2.69
N PHE A 107 -1.22 10.30 2.05
CA PHE A 107 -2.41 10.78 1.36
C PHE A 107 -3.60 9.85 1.56
N THR A 108 -4.80 10.34 1.26
CA THR A 108 -6.02 9.55 1.42
C THR A 108 -6.59 9.12 0.07
N LEU A 109 -6.82 7.82 -0.09
CA LEU A 109 -7.65 7.28 -1.16
C LEU A 109 -9.10 7.24 -0.66
N LYS A 110 -10.00 7.89 -1.39
CA LYS A 110 -11.42 7.90 -1.06
C LYS A 110 -12.22 7.25 -2.17
N VAL A 111 -13.09 6.32 -1.81
CA VAL A 111 -13.97 5.65 -2.78
C VAL A 111 -15.07 6.62 -3.22
N ASN A 112 -15.11 6.89 -4.52
CA ASN A 112 -16.15 7.69 -5.15
C ASN A 112 -17.40 6.85 -5.46
N ARG A 113 -17.21 5.71 -6.15
CA ARG A 113 -18.28 4.78 -6.54
C ARG A 113 -17.71 3.45 -7.03
N VAL A 114 -18.58 2.48 -7.22
CA VAL A 114 -18.29 1.27 -8.00
C VAL A 114 -18.45 1.62 -9.48
N GLU A 115 -17.57 1.09 -10.31
CA GLU A 115 -17.61 1.28 -11.76
C GLU A 115 -17.09 0.03 -12.47
N SER A 116 -17.31 -0.02 -13.78
CA SER A 116 -16.79 -1.06 -14.65
C SER A 116 -16.17 -0.50 -15.92
N GLY A 117 -15.33 -1.29 -16.57
CA GLY A 117 -14.59 -0.90 -17.75
C GLY A 117 -14.39 -2.06 -18.72
N GLU A 118 -13.89 -1.74 -19.91
CA GLU A 118 -13.88 -2.65 -21.06
C GLU A 118 -12.60 -3.50 -21.17
N THR A 119 -11.65 -3.35 -20.24
CA THR A 119 -10.36 -4.07 -20.27
C THR A 119 -10.26 -5.12 -19.17
N TYR A 120 -9.46 -6.16 -19.40
CA TYR A 120 -9.24 -7.25 -18.44
C TYR A 120 -8.86 -6.75 -17.03
N PHE A 121 -8.02 -5.71 -16.95
CA PHE A 121 -7.58 -5.13 -15.67
C PHE A 121 -8.55 -4.08 -15.11
N GLN A 122 -9.70 -3.85 -15.74
CA GLN A 122 -10.69 -2.86 -15.34
C GLN A 122 -12.12 -3.41 -15.39
N CYS A 123 -12.34 -4.68 -15.01
CA CYS A 123 -13.69 -5.27 -15.06
C CYS A 123 -14.64 -4.59 -14.07
N VAL A 124 -14.51 -4.88 -12.78
CA VAL A 124 -15.26 -4.18 -11.72
C VAL A 124 -14.24 -3.58 -10.79
N TYR A 125 -14.37 -2.30 -10.50
CA TYR A 125 -13.44 -1.57 -9.68
C TYR A 125 -14.13 -0.49 -8.85
N LEU A 126 -13.45 -0.07 -7.79
CA LEU A 126 -13.78 1.12 -7.05
C LEU A 126 -13.06 2.30 -7.71
N LEU A 127 -13.83 3.26 -8.24
CA LEU A 127 -13.25 4.51 -8.70
C LEU A 127 -12.91 5.36 -7.47
N MET A 128 -11.67 5.86 -7.41
CA MET A 128 -11.23 6.74 -6.33
C MET A 128 -11.47 8.20 -6.69
N ASP A 129 -11.62 9.04 -5.68
CA ASP A 129 -11.57 10.49 -5.86
C ASP A 129 -10.22 10.90 -6.42
N LYS A 130 -10.26 11.74 -7.45
CA LYS A 130 -9.09 12.38 -8.06
C LYS A 130 -8.68 13.61 -7.25
N SER A 131 -8.31 13.39 -5.99
CA SER A 131 -7.77 14.46 -5.15
C SER A 131 -6.40 14.91 -5.67
N ASP A 132 -6.01 16.16 -5.38
CA ASP A 132 -4.69 16.66 -5.77
C ASP A 132 -3.56 15.82 -5.19
N GLU A 133 -3.72 15.30 -3.97
CA GLU A 133 -2.71 14.44 -3.32
C GLU A 133 -2.47 13.15 -4.13
N VAL A 134 -3.54 12.49 -4.56
CA VAL A 134 -3.48 11.24 -5.33
C VAL A 134 -2.88 11.48 -6.72
N VAL A 135 -3.29 12.55 -7.39
CA VAL A 135 -2.73 12.93 -8.69
C VAL A 135 -1.26 13.34 -8.56
N ASN A 136 -0.90 14.08 -7.51
CA ASN A 136 0.48 14.48 -7.26
C ASN A 136 1.38 13.27 -7.00
N ALA A 137 0.91 12.25 -6.28
CA ALA A 137 1.65 11.00 -6.10
C ALA A 137 1.93 10.31 -7.44
N HIS A 138 0.95 10.26 -8.35
CA HIS A 138 1.13 9.74 -9.71
C HIS A 138 2.18 10.54 -10.49
N VAL A 139 2.06 11.87 -10.56
CA VAL A 139 3.00 12.74 -11.28
C VAL A 139 4.41 12.64 -10.70
N GLN A 140 4.55 12.58 -9.37
CA GLN A 140 5.84 12.37 -8.70
C GLN A 140 6.43 11.01 -9.06
N ALA A 141 5.63 9.94 -9.09
CA ALA A 141 6.09 8.62 -9.49
C ALA A 141 6.60 8.64 -10.95
N LEU A 142 5.86 9.24 -11.88
CA LEU A 142 6.32 9.39 -13.27
C LEU A 142 7.63 10.18 -13.36
N THR A 143 7.79 11.21 -12.53
CA THR A 143 9.02 12.00 -12.46
C THR A 143 10.20 11.17 -11.95
N CYS A 144 10.05 10.51 -10.79
CA CYS A 144 11.10 9.71 -10.17
C CYS A 144 11.52 8.53 -11.03
N PHE A 145 10.60 7.96 -11.80
CA PHE A 145 10.87 6.86 -12.74
C PHE A 145 11.22 7.36 -14.15
N ASN A 146 11.46 8.66 -14.32
CA ASN A 146 11.89 9.29 -15.57
C ASN A 146 11.00 8.93 -16.77
N GLN A 147 9.69 8.86 -16.54
CA GLN A 147 8.67 8.61 -17.56
C GLN A 147 8.11 9.91 -18.16
N LEU A 148 8.37 11.04 -17.51
CA LEU A 148 8.05 12.35 -18.06
C LEU A 148 9.15 12.79 -19.01
N LYS A 149 8.76 13.23 -20.21
CA LYS A 149 9.63 13.93 -21.17
C LYS A 149 9.56 15.43 -20.95
N GLU A 150 10.55 16.16 -21.46
CA GLU A 150 10.61 17.63 -21.38
C GLU A 150 9.38 18.33 -21.98
N ASP A 151 8.76 17.72 -23.00
CA ASP A 151 7.56 18.20 -23.68
C ASP A 151 6.25 17.60 -23.12
N SER A 152 6.31 16.87 -22.01
CA SER A 152 5.12 16.26 -21.41
C SER A 152 4.15 17.32 -20.91
N ASN A 153 2.88 17.21 -21.34
CA ASN A 153 1.81 18.05 -20.85
C ASN A 153 1.31 17.54 -19.50
N LEU A 154 1.69 18.23 -18.42
CA LEU A 154 1.30 17.85 -17.06
C LEU A 154 -0.21 17.87 -16.87
N GLU A 155 -0.94 18.84 -17.42
CA GLU A 155 -2.40 18.90 -17.27
C GLU A 155 -3.08 17.69 -17.91
N GLU A 156 -2.64 17.29 -19.11
CA GLU A 156 -3.15 16.11 -19.78
C GLU A 156 -2.86 14.82 -18.98
N ILE A 157 -1.67 14.71 -18.38
CA ILE A 157 -1.31 13.59 -17.51
C ILE A 157 -2.23 13.53 -16.29
N ARG A 158 -2.47 14.68 -15.64
CA ARG A 158 -3.37 14.80 -14.48
C ARG A 158 -4.81 14.44 -14.86
N GLU A 159 -5.27 14.89 -16.02
CA GLU A 159 -6.61 14.60 -16.54
C GLU A 159 -6.80 13.14 -16.94
N LYS A 160 -5.78 12.50 -17.53
CA LYS A 160 -5.85 11.10 -17.96
C LYS A 160 -5.69 10.10 -16.83
N TYR A 161 -4.98 10.45 -15.76
CA TYR A 161 -4.82 9.54 -14.63
C TYR A 161 -6.18 9.19 -14.03
N MET A 162 -6.52 7.90 -13.93
CA MET A 162 -7.77 7.44 -13.35
C MET A 162 -7.46 6.56 -12.14
N PRO A 163 -7.43 7.10 -10.93
CA PRO A 163 -7.15 6.29 -9.75
C PRO A 163 -8.33 5.35 -9.50
N HIS A 164 -8.06 4.05 -9.51
CA HIS A 164 -9.07 3.01 -9.26
C HIS A 164 -8.42 1.84 -8.53
N MET A 165 -9.25 1.12 -7.77
CA MET A 165 -8.89 -0.13 -7.10
C MET A 165 -9.76 -1.24 -7.63
N SER A 166 -9.16 -2.15 -8.39
CA SER A 166 -9.90 -3.25 -9.01
C SER A 166 -10.37 -4.25 -7.97
N LEU A 167 -11.59 -4.75 -8.17
CA LEU A 167 -12.20 -5.80 -7.36
C LEU A 167 -12.11 -7.16 -8.04
N MET A 168 -12.00 -7.17 -9.38
CA MET A 168 -11.97 -8.38 -10.20
C MET A 168 -11.24 -8.14 -11.53
N TYR A 169 -10.50 -9.15 -12.00
CA TYR A 169 -9.94 -9.25 -13.35
C TYR A 169 -10.47 -10.53 -14.02
N CYS A 170 -11.24 -10.39 -15.10
CA CYS A 170 -11.84 -11.51 -15.82
C CYS A 170 -12.30 -11.08 -17.23
N HIS A 171 -12.38 -12.03 -18.17
CA HIS A 171 -13.04 -11.76 -19.44
C HIS A 171 -14.55 -11.94 -19.26
N MET A 172 -15.32 -10.88 -19.50
CA MET A 172 -16.77 -10.86 -19.33
C MET A 172 -17.42 -10.14 -20.51
N THR A 173 -18.66 -10.48 -20.84
CA THR A 173 -19.47 -9.64 -21.74
C THR A 173 -19.94 -8.39 -21.02
N ASP A 174 -20.33 -7.36 -21.76
CA ASP A 174 -20.89 -6.11 -21.20
C ASP A 174 -22.09 -6.40 -20.27
N GLU A 175 -22.92 -7.37 -20.62
CA GLU A 175 -24.11 -7.76 -19.85
C GLU A 175 -23.74 -8.44 -18.52
N GLU A 176 -22.72 -9.30 -18.53
CA GLU A 176 -22.21 -9.94 -17.32
C GLU A 176 -21.53 -8.92 -16.41
N LEU A 177 -20.81 -7.97 -17.01
CA LEU A 177 -20.12 -6.89 -16.32
C LEU A 177 -21.09 -5.95 -15.62
N ASP A 178 -22.16 -5.54 -16.32
CA ASP A 178 -23.23 -4.72 -15.77
C ASP A 178 -23.92 -5.42 -14.59
N LEU A 179 -24.18 -6.73 -14.71
CA LEU A 179 -24.77 -7.51 -13.63
C LEU A 179 -23.84 -7.61 -12.41
N ALA A 180 -22.55 -7.87 -12.63
CA ALA A 180 -21.56 -7.95 -11.56
C ALA A 180 -21.40 -6.61 -10.84
N LYS A 181 -21.29 -5.50 -11.57
CA LYS A 181 -21.26 -4.15 -11.02
C LYS A 181 -22.53 -3.86 -10.21
N ALA A 182 -23.71 -4.08 -10.79
CA ALA A 182 -24.99 -3.80 -10.13
C ALA A 182 -25.15 -4.61 -8.83
N LYS A 183 -24.65 -5.85 -8.80
CA LYS A 183 -24.63 -6.67 -7.59
C LYS A 183 -23.76 -6.06 -6.51
N VAL A 184 -22.52 -5.67 -6.83
CA VAL A 184 -21.61 -5.02 -5.86
C VAL A 184 -22.21 -3.70 -5.34
N GLU A 185 -22.80 -2.90 -6.22
CA GLU A 185 -23.48 -1.65 -5.83
C GLU A 185 -24.66 -1.90 -4.88
N ALA A 186 -25.50 -2.89 -5.19
CA ALA A 186 -26.69 -3.21 -4.39
C ALA A 186 -26.32 -3.77 -3.01
N GLU A 187 -25.32 -4.65 -2.94
CA GLU A 187 -24.94 -5.36 -1.71
C GLU A 187 -24.00 -4.53 -0.83
N HIS A 188 -23.08 -3.77 -1.43
CA HIS A 188 -21.97 -3.11 -0.73
C HIS A 188 -21.81 -1.62 -1.01
N GLY A 189 -22.52 -1.06 -2.01
CA GLY A 189 -22.29 0.31 -2.48
C GLY A 189 -22.38 1.38 -1.38
N LYS A 190 -23.33 1.25 -0.44
CA LYS A 190 -23.47 2.20 0.69
C LYS A 190 -22.33 2.13 1.70
N GLU A 191 -21.76 0.95 1.89
CA GLU A 191 -20.66 0.72 2.81
C GLU A 191 -19.31 1.15 2.20
N LEU A 192 -19.20 1.06 0.88
CA LEU A 192 -18.02 1.44 0.12
C LEU A 192 -17.96 2.94 -0.16
N LEU A 193 -19.10 3.58 -0.45
CA LEU A 193 -19.16 4.99 -0.81
C LEU A 193 -18.56 5.88 0.28
N GLY A 194 -17.56 6.69 -0.10
CA GLY A 194 -16.88 7.60 0.81
C GLY A 194 -15.96 6.92 1.81
N ARG A 195 -15.75 5.60 1.72
CA ARG A 195 -14.72 4.90 2.50
C ARG A 195 -13.35 5.46 2.15
N GLU A 196 -12.52 5.66 3.18
CA GLU A 196 -11.21 6.27 3.07
C GLU A 196 -10.12 5.30 3.52
N TYR A 197 -9.01 5.28 2.78
CA TYR A 197 -7.80 4.53 3.10
C TYR A 197 -6.64 5.50 3.23
N PHE A 198 -6.05 5.59 4.42
CA PHE A 198 -4.92 6.46 4.67
C PHE A 198 -3.61 5.76 4.30
N ILE A 199 -2.98 6.22 3.22
CA ILE A 199 -1.80 5.62 2.63
C ILE A 199 -0.56 6.23 3.25
N THR A 200 0.26 5.37 3.86
CA THR A 200 1.49 5.74 4.56
C THR A 200 2.73 5.08 3.97
N GLN A 201 2.55 4.22 2.96
CA GLN A 201 3.63 3.51 2.29
C GLN A 201 3.27 3.25 0.83
N LEU A 202 4.30 3.07 0.01
CA LEU A 202 4.15 2.60 -1.37
C LEU A 202 4.96 1.32 -1.56
N SER A 203 4.45 0.44 -2.40
CA SER A 203 5.11 -0.81 -2.74
C SER A 203 5.53 -0.83 -4.20
N LEU A 204 6.65 -1.50 -4.45
CA LEU A 204 7.18 -1.77 -5.78
C LEU A 204 6.89 -3.23 -6.11
N TRP A 205 6.29 -3.43 -7.29
CA TRP A 205 5.86 -4.73 -7.77
C TRP A 205 6.51 -5.04 -9.11
N LEU A 206 7.04 -6.25 -9.25
CA LEU A 206 7.36 -6.82 -10.55
C LEU A 206 6.05 -7.37 -11.13
N THR A 207 5.59 -6.80 -12.25
CA THR A 207 4.29 -7.09 -12.87
C THR A 207 4.47 -7.41 -14.35
N ASP A 208 4.31 -8.67 -14.74
CA ASP A 208 4.15 -9.02 -16.14
C ASP A 208 2.69 -8.77 -16.54
N VAL A 209 2.44 -7.69 -17.27
CA VAL A 209 1.09 -7.31 -17.71
C VAL A 209 0.48 -8.27 -18.72
N ASN A 210 1.28 -9.17 -19.31
CA ASN A 210 0.78 -10.23 -20.19
C ASN A 210 0.36 -11.48 -19.40
N ASP A 211 0.73 -11.56 -18.11
CA ASP A 211 0.26 -12.61 -17.21
C ASP A 211 -1.09 -12.21 -16.59
N GLU A 212 -2.16 -12.54 -17.31
CA GLU A 212 -3.53 -12.36 -16.83
C GLU A 212 -3.83 -13.16 -15.56
N SER A 213 -3.06 -14.23 -15.23
CA SER A 213 -3.28 -14.98 -14.00
C SER A 213 -2.84 -14.24 -12.73
N CYS A 214 -2.06 -13.16 -12.88
CA CYS A 214 -1.40 -12.42 -11.80
C CYS A 214 -0.44 -13.26 -10.93
N LEU A 215 -0.17 -14.53 -11.24
CA LEU A 215 0.63 -15.43 -10.41
C LEU A 215 2.13 -15.10 -10.46
N SER A 216 2.60 -14.48 -11.54
CA SER A 216 3.98 -14.00 -11.66
C SER A 216 4.24 -12.71 -10.89
N TRP A 217 3.19 -12.00 -10.47
CA TRP A 217 3.31 -10.68 -9.86
C TRP A 217 3.88 -10.79 -8.46
N LYS A 218 4.91 -9.99 -8.16
CA LYS A 218 5.64 -10.08 -6.89
C LYS A 218 5.93 -8.70 -6.33
N LYS A 219 5.56 -8.50 -5.05
CA LYS A 219 6.06 -7.37 -4.27
C LYS A 219 7.55 -7.57 -4.05
N VAL A 220 8.35 -6.58 -4.43
CA VAL A 220 9.81 -6.64 -4.32
C VAL A 220 10.39 -5.63 -3.33
N ALA A 221 9.65 -4.56 -3.05
CA ALA A 221 9.99 -3.58 -2.02
C ALA A 221 8.73 -2.89 -1.50
N GLU A 222 8.82 -2.34 -0.30
CA GLU A 222 7.78 -1.54 0.34
C GLU A 222 8.47 -0.52 1.23
N LEU A 223 8.11 0.76 1.09
CA LEU A 223 8.78 1.85 1.80
C LEU A 223 7.75 2.84 2.36
N PRO A 224 7.99 3.34 3.59
CA PRO A 224 7.14 4.36 4.17
C PRO A 224 7.28 5.69 3.41
N LEU A 225 6.16 6.37 3.26
CA LEU A 225 6.09 7.75 2.78
C LEU A 225 6.72 8.71 3.79
N LYS A 226 7.09 9.90 3.32
CA LYS A 226 7.74 10.92 4.13
C LYS A 226 6.90 11.25 5.36
N GLU A 227 7.46 11.01 6.55
CA GLU A 227 6.78 11.38 7.80
C GLU A 227 6.38 12.86 7.78
N PHE A 228 5.15 13.14 8.20
CA PHE A 228 4.70 14.50 8.41
C PHE A 228 5.37 15.04 9.68
N GLU A 229 6.54 15.66 9.56
CA GLU A 229 7.08 16.47 10.65
C GLU A 229 6.12 17.63 10.90
N LYS A 230 5.34 17.56 11.99
CA LYS A 230 4.51 18.68 12.43
C LYS A 230 5.42 19.91 12.58
N PRO A 231 5.02 21.10 12.11
CA PRO A 231 5.78 22.32 12.37
C PRO A 231 6.07 22.46 13.86
N LYS A 232 7.25 22.95 14.25
CA LYS A 232 7.66 23.08 15.67
C LYS A 232 6.59 23.75 16.57
N TRP A 233 5.85 24.72 16.03
CA TRP A 233 4.76 25.38 16.75
C TRP A 233 3.55 24.49 17.06
N ALA A 234 3.33 23.45 16.26
CA ALA A 234 2.30 22.44 16.47
C ALA A 234 2.77 21.29 17.38
N GLN A 235 4.05 21.29 17.79
CA GLN A 235 4.66 20.35 18.73
C GLN A 235 4.74 20.91 20.17
N GLY A 236 3.99 21.97 20.49
CA GLY A 236 3.96 22.59 21.82
C GLY A 236 4.99 23.70 22.03
N GLN A 237 5.69 24.14 20.99
CA GLN A 237 6.49 25.37 21.01
C GLN A 237 5.63 26.56 20.56
N GLU A 238 5.93 27.77 21.04
CA GLU A 238 5.09 28.95 20.75
C GLU A 238 4.94 29.22 19.24
N LYS A 239 3.71 29.53 18.84
CA LYS A 239 3.40 30.01 17.48
C LYS A 239 4.09 31.36 17.26
N PRO A 240 4.84 31.56 16.16
CA PRO A 240 5.39 32.88 15.86
C PRO A 240 4.25 33.90 15.72
N PRO A 241 4.45 35.15 16.18
CA PRO A 241 3.44 36.19 16.04
C PRO A 241 3.12 36.40 14.56
N PRO A 242 1.86 36.72 14.22
CA PRO A 242 1.50 37.04 12.85
C PRO A 242 2.36 38.21 12.33
N PRO A 243 2.65 38.24 11.01
CA PRO A 243 3.30 39.40 10.43
C PRO A 243 2.47 40.67 10.71
N PRO A 244 3.12 41.83 10.93
CA PRO A 244 2.41 43.08 11.15
C PRO A 244 1.45 43.34 9.98
N GLU A 245 0.23 43.75 10.31
CA GLU A 245 -0.75 44.17 9.30
C GLU A 245 -0.13 45.26 8.41
N PRO A 246 -0.33 45.20 7.09
CA PRO A 246 0.14 46.26 6.20
C PRO A 246 -0.47 47.59 6.65
N GLU A 247 0.37 48.62 6.80
CA GLU A 247 -0.08 49.96 7.14
C GLU A 247 -1.14 50.41 6.11
N PRO A 248 -2.26 50.99 6.56
CA PRO A 248 -3.29 51.47 5.65
C PRO A 248 -2.68 52.50 4.70
N GLU A 249 -2.87 52.29 3.40
CA GLU A 249 -2.44 53.25 2.38
C GLU A 249 -3.05 54.62 2.69
N PRO A 250 -2.25 55.72 2.60
CA PRO A 250 -2.76 57.05 2.83
C PRO A 250 -3.91 57.34 1.86
N GLN A 251 -5.07 57.65 2.43
CA GLN A 251 -6.23 58.10 1.67
C GLN A 251 -5.89 59.45 1.04
N ASP A 252 -5.88 59.48 -0.29
CA ASP A 252 -5.70 60.68 -1.10
C ASP A 252 -6.96 61.56 -0.97
N GLU A 253 -6.92 62.49 -0.01
CA GLU A 253 -7.94 63.53 0.14
C GLU A 253 -7.74 64.60 -0.94
N GLY A 254 -8.50 64.44 -2.04
CA GLY A 254 -9.20 65.51 -2.75
C GLY A 254 -8.38 66.68 -3.30
N GLU A 255 -8.31 66.76 -4.63
CA GLU A 255 -8.43 68.04 -5.34
C GLU A 255 -9.69 68.01 -6.22
N GLU A 256 -10.79 68.55 -5.65
CA GLU A 256 -11.79 69.25 -6.45
C GLU A 256 -11.13 70.54 -6.96
N GLU A 257 -10.74 70.60 -8.24
CA GLU A 257 -10.48 71.87 -8.92
C GLU A 257 -11.72 72.31 -9.72
N GLU A 258 -12.34 73.38 -9.22
CA GLU A 258 -13.16 74.31 -9.99
C GLU A 258 -12.38 74.86 -11.22
N LYS A 259 -12.89 74.63 -12.44
CA LYS A 259 -13.27 75.68 -13.41
C LYS A 259 -13.78 75.14 -14.74
#